data_AF-A0A935KRM1-F1
#
_entry.id   AF-A0A935KRM1-F1
#
_cell.length_a   1.000
_cell.length_b   1.000
_cell.length_c   1.000
_cell.angle_alpha   90.00
_cell.angle_beta   90.00
_cell.angle_gamma   90.00
#
_symmetry.space_group_name_H-M   'P 1'
#
loop_
_entity.id
_entity.type
_entity.pdbx_description
1 polymer ?
#
loop_
_entity_poly.entity_id
_entity_poly.type
_entity_poly.pdbx_seq_one_letter_code
_entity_poly.pdbx_strand_id
1 'polypeptide(L)'
;MLNPIINITNAQIQKFAVIGDYGTNNKCNTNELAVANLVNGWDPAFIITVGDNIYFGRNNISQNSCTPQHVNDYDSVVKKYYGDYYTKNINTNRFFPCIGDHDIAGEIDIDPRPGFYLAYYKEYFSLPNNERYYTFLMGNIRFICLNNDFGGISTWTGEGIQIQLSGSRTE
;
A
#
# COMPACT_ATOMS: atom_id res chain seq x y z
N MET A 1 -16.55 -5.96 -15.20
CA MET A 1 -15.85 -6.12 -13.91
C MET A 1 -16.61 -5.28 -12.89
N LEU A 2 -16.99 -5.88 -11.76
CA LEU A 2 -17.88 -5.24 -10.79
C LEU A 2 -17.06 -4.24 -9.95
N ASN A 3 -17.32 -2.95 -10.15
CA ASN A 3 -16.90 -1.94 -9.21
C ASN A 3 -17.82 -2.04 -7.98
N PRO A 4 -17.30 -2.17 -6.75
CA PRO A 4 -18.15 -2.04 -5.57
C PRO A 4 -18.72 -0.62 -5.54
N ILE A 5 -20.05 -0.52 -5.67
CA ILE A 5 -20.79 0.73 -5.52
C ILE A 5 -21.36 0.70 -4.10
N ILE A 6 -20.71 1.41 -3.18
CA ILE A 6 -21.33 1.73 -1.89
C ILE A 6 -22.12 3.02 -2.11
N ASN A 7 -23.43 2.89 -2.33
CA ASN A 7 -24.33 4.03 -2.41
C ASN A 7 -24.47 4.68 -1.03
N ILE A 8 -23.90 5.88 -0.85
CA ILE A 8 -24.08 6.69 0.37
C ILE A 8 -24.88 7.94 -0.03
N THR A 9 -26.14 8.00 0.37
CA THR A 9 -27.14 9.00 -0.03
C THR A 9 -27.02 10.36 0.65
N ASN A 10 -25.95 10.60 1.41
CA ASN A 10 -25.62 11.90 1.98
C ASN A 10 -24.12 12.13 1.87
N ALA A 11 -23.70 13.37 1.59
CA ALA A 11 -22.30 13.78 1.65
C ALA A 11 -21.80 13.68 3.10
N GLN A 12 -21.47 12.47 3.52
CA GLN A 12 -20.82 12.18 4.79
C GLN A 12 -19.41 12.78 4.76
N ILE A 13 -18.99 13.39 5.86
CA ILE A 13 -17.61 13.81 6.04
C ILE A 13 -16.73 12.57 5.93
N GLN A 14 -15.90 12.50 4.88
CA GLN A 14 -14.94 11.44 4.70
C GLN A 14 -13.61 11.87 5.31
N LYS A 15 -13.26 11.25 6.44
CA LYS A 15 -11.91 11.35 6.99
C LYS A 15 -11.13 10.13 6.54
N PHE A 16 -9.98 10.33 5.91
CA PHE A 16 -9.07 9.25 5.53
C PHE A 16 -7.64 9.67 5.86
N ALA A 17 -6.78 8.69 6.08
CA ALA A 17 -5.36 8.93 6.30
C ALA A 17 -4.57 8.61 5.03
N VAL A 18 -3.53 9.40 4.79
CA VAL A 18 -2.52 9.16 3.75
C VAL A 18 -1.18 8.97 4.44
N ILE A 19 -0.53 7.83 4.21
CA ILE A 19 0.79 7.52 4.79
C ILE A 19 1.71 6.94 3.72
N GLY A 20 3.01 6.94 3.96
CA GLY A 20 4.02 6.31 3.10
C GLY A 20 5.25 6.00 3.91
N ASP A 21 6.21 5.32 3.30
CA ASP A 21 7.56 5.15 3.83
C ASP A 21 7.55 4.57 5.26
N TYR A 22 6.86 3.44 5.42
CA TYR A 22 6.74 2.72 6.68
C TYR A 22 7.03 1.23 6.48
N GLY A 23 7.00 0.45 7.56
CA GLY A 23 7.19 -0.99 7.46
C GLY A 23 8.65 -1.44 7.57
N THR A 24 9.42 -0.79 8.46
CA THR A 24 10.77 -1.24 8.84
C THR A 24 10.74 -2.12 10.09
N ASN A 25 9.65 -2.11 10.87
CA ASN A 25 9.47 -2.83 12.13
C ASN A 25 10.67 -2.71 13.09
N ASN A 26 11.40 -1.60 13.04
CA ASN A 26 12.67 -1.45 13.76
C ASN A 26 12.44 -1.35 15.28
N LYS A 27 12.85 -2.36 16.07
CA LYS A 27 12.70 -2.31 17.54
C LYS A 27 13.42 -1.15 18.22
N CYS A 28 14.47 -0.57 17.61
CA CYS A 28 15.18 0.58 18.17
C CYS A 28 14.60 1.93 17.73
N ASN A 29 13.65 1.94 16.79
CA ASN A 29 13.00 3.16 16.33
C ASN A 29 11.48 3.04 16.47
N THR A 30 10.91 3.84 17.37
CA THR A 30 9.46 3.86 17.63
C THR A 30 8.69 4.79 16.70
N ASN A 31 9.33 5.41 15.69
CA ASN A 31 8.66 6.34 14.76
C ASN A 31 7.49 5.67 14.05
N GLU A 32 7.64 4.42 13.60
CA GLU A 32 6.56 3.68 12.93
C GLU A 32 5.35 3.47 13.87
N LEU A 33 5.62 3.09 15.13
CA LEU A 33 4.57 3.00 16.16
C LEU A 33 3.95 4.37 16.47
N ALA A 34 4.75 5.43 16.53
CA ALA A 34 4.26 6.78 16.79
C ALA A 34 3.32 7.28 15.67
N VAL A 35 3.69 7.02 14.41
CA VAL A 35 2.84 7.31 13.24
C VAL A 35 1.58 6.45 13.27
N ALA A 36 1.70 5.15 13.54
CA ALA A 36 0.53 4.26 13.66
C ALA A 36 -0.44 4.75 14.75
N ASN A 37 0.07 5.14 15.92
CA ASN A 37 -0.75 5.69 17.00
C ASN A 37 -1.42 7.02 16.60
N LEU A 38 -0.71 7.90 15.89
CA LEU A 38 -1.26 9.15 15.38
C LEU A 38 -2.41 8.89 14.39
N VAL A 39 -2.18 8.02 13.41
CA VAL A 39 -3.17 7.65 12.38
C VAL A 39 -4.37 6.97 13.01
N ASN A 40 -4.17 6.00 13.89
CA ASN A 40 -5.25 5.31 14.59
C ASN A 40 -6.03 6.27 15.50
N GLY A 41 -5.36 7.24 16.13
CA GLY A 41 -6.00 8.28 16.94
C GLY A 41 -6.90 9.23 16.14
N TRP A 42 -6.71 9.33 14.82
CA TRP A 42 -7.62 10.10 13.96
C TRP A 42 -8.92 9.37 13.66
N ASP A 43 -8.98 8.05 13.86
CA ASP A 43 -10.09 7.17 13.48
C ASP A 43 -10.55 7.43 12.03
N PRO A 44 -9.67 7.23 11.03
CA PRO A 44 -10.03 7.41 9.63
C PRO A 44 -11.07 6.36 9.20
N ALA A 45 -11.90 6.68 8.21
CA ALA A 45 -12.78 5.69 7.59
C ALA A 45 -11.97 4.61 6.84
N PHE A 46 -10.87 5.02 6.19
CA PHE A 46 -9.94 4.16 5.46
C PHE A 46 -8.55 4.81 5.38
N ILE A 47 -7.55 4.00 5.03
CA ILE A 47 -6.15 4.41 4.85
C ILE A 47 -5.76 4.16 3.40
N ILE A 48 -5.11 5.14 2.78
CA ILE A 48 -4.40 4.99 1.51
C ILE A 48 -2.90 5.18 1.76
N THR A 49 -2.06 4.38 1.12
CA THR A 49 -0.60 4.59 1.18
C THR A 49 -0.08 5.16 -0.13
N VAL A 50 1.05 5.86 -0.09
CA VAL A 50 1.72 6.43 -1.27
C VAL A 50 2.93 5.62 -1.74
N GLY A 51 3.09 4.39 -1.22
CA GLY A 51 4.21 3.50 -1.55
C GLY A 51 5.02 3.10 -0.32
N ASP A 52 5.96 2.19 -0.55
CA ASP A 52 6.91 1.67 0.43
C ASP A 52 6.23 1.16 1.69
N ASN A 53 5.44 0.10 1.49
CA ASN A 53 4.60 -0.49 2.52
C ASN A 53 5.35 -1.47 3.42
N ILE A 54 6.58 -1.80 3.04
CA ILE A 54 7.51 -2.66 3.74
C ILE A 54 8.94 -2.40 3.22
N TYR A 55 9.91 -2.44 4.12
CA TYR A 55 11.33 -2.40 3.79
C TYR A 55 11.94 -3.78 4.05
N PHE A 56 11.89 -4.65 3.05
CA PHE A 56 12.56 -5.95 3.12
C PHE A 56 14.07 -5.76 3.27
N GLY A 57 14.74 -6.60 4.07
CA GLY A 57 16.19 -6.62 4.08
C GLY A 57 16.82 -8.01 4.28
N ARG A 58 18.15 -8.07 4.35
CA ARG A 58 18.95 -9.30 4.25
C ARG A 58 18.72 -10.31 5.37
N ASN A 59 18.33 -11.54 5.08
CA ASN A 59 18.52 -12.64 6.04
C ASN A 59 19.97 -12.58 6.59
N ASN A 60 20.15 -12.46 7.92
CA ASN A 60 21.42 -12.52 8.70
C ASN A 60 21.88 -11.29 9.51
N ILE A 61 21.09 -10.23 9.73
CA ILE A 61 21.41 -9.25 10.79
C ILE A 61 20.65 -9.60 12.08
N SER A 62 21.38 -9.69 13.19
CA SER A 62 20.90 -10.02 14.53
C SER A 62 19.59 -9.29 14.87
N GLN A 63 18.58 -10.04 15.33
CA GLN A 63 17.27 -9.54 15.80
C GLN A 63 17.36 -8.52 16.97
N ASN A 64 18.58 -8.27 17.47
CA ASN A 64 18.92 -7.40 18.60
C ASN A 64 19.74 -6.16 18.19
N SER A 65 19.88 -5.87 16.90
CA SER A 65 20.59 -4.66 16.43
C SER A 65 19.62 -3.56 16.04
N CYS A 66 20.06 -2.31 16.21
CA CYS A 66 19.30 -1.10 15.88
C CYS A 66 19.31 -0.73 14.40
N THR A 67 19.83 -1.62 13.55
CA THR A 67 19.66 -1.54 12.11
C THR A 67 18.20 -1.81 11.75
N PRO A 68 17.69 -1.26 10.62
CA PRO A 68 16.37 -1.61 10.11
C PRO A 68 16.18 -3.12 10.19
N GLN A 69 15.16 -3.56 10.91
CA GLN A 69 14.92 -4.98 11.06
C GLN A 69 14.37 -5.48 9.75
N HIS A 70 14.89 -6.61 9.33
CA HIS A 70 14.45 -7.20 8.09
C HIS A 70 13.06 -7.75 8.30
N VAL A 71 12.11 -6.98 7.80
CA VAL A 71 10.72 -7.37 7.75
C VAL A 71 10.61 -8.35 6.59
N ASN A 72 10.14 -9.57 6.87
CA ASN A 72 9.96 -10.61 5.87
C ASN A 72 8.48 -10.90 5.59
N ASP A 73 7.57 -10.21 6.28
CA ASP A 73 6.13 -10.35 6.10
C ASP A 73 5.39 -9.04 6.40
N TYR A 74 4.31 -8.80 5.66
CA TYR A 74 3.44 -7.66 5.87
C TYR A 74 2.59 -7.75 7.15
N ASP A 75 2.46 -8.94 7.77
CA ASP A 75 1.71 -9.06 9.02
C ASP A 75 2.39 -8.28 10.16
N SER A 76 3.72 -8.26 10.16
CA SER A 76 4.54 -7.58 11.17
C SER A 76 4.60 -6.06 11.01
N VAL A 77 4.06 -5.50 9.91
CA VAL A 77 4.05 -4.05 9.64
C VAL A 77 2.65 -3.52 9.32
N VAL A 78 1.92 -4.14 8.39
CA VAL A 78 0.57 -3.72 8.02
C VAL A 78 -0.44 -4.22 9.04
N LYS A 79 -0.54 -5.54 9.25
CA LYS A 79 -1.56 -6.08 10.17
C LYS A 79 -1.31 -5.66 11.62
N LYS A 80 -0.05 -5.57 12.02
CA LYS A 80 0.37 -5.10 13.36
C LYS A 80 -0.19 -3.71 13.70
N TYR A 81 -0.17 -2.77 12.75
CA TYR A 81 -0.50 -1.36 13.00
C TYR A 81 -1.85 -0.93 12.42
N TYR A 82 -2.30 -1.58 11.36
CA TYR A 82 -3.45 -1.19 10.55
C TYR A 82 -4.42 -2.36 10.30
N GLY A 83 -4.30 -3.46 11.06
CA GLY A 83 -5.12 -4.67 10.89
C GLY A 83 -6.63 -4.43 10.97
N ASP A 84 -7.08 -3.43 11.73
CA ASP A 84 -8.51 -3.07 11.81
C ASP A 84 -9.05 -2.47 10.49
N TYR A 85 -8.17 -1.96 9.63
CA TYR A 85 -8.50 -1.42 8.31
C TYR A 85 -8.29 -2.46 7.20
N TYR A 86 -7.48 -3.48 7.43
CA TYR A 86 -7.05 -4.40 6.39
C TYR A 86 -7.78 -5.74 6.45
N THR A 87 -8.27 -6.17 5.29
CA THR A 87 -8.74 -7.54 5.06
C THR A 87 -8.55 -7.93 3.60
N LYS A 88 -8.34 -9.22 3.33
CA LYS A 88 -8.29 -9.75 1.96
C LYS A 88 -9.64 -9.68 1.23
N ASN A 89 -10.75 -9.52 1.95
CA ASN A 89 -12.05 -9.35 1.30
C ASN A 89 -12.21 -7.90 0.82
N ILE A 90 -12.12 -7.71 -0.49
CA ILE A 90 -12.22 -6.40 -1.17
C ILE A 90 -13.47 -5.58 -0.81
N ASN A 91 -14.59 -6.24 -0.46
CA ASN A 91 -15.85 -5.55 -0.12
C ASN A 91 -15.83 -4.92 1.27
N THR A 92 -14.89 -5.36 2.12
CA THR A 92 -14.75 -4.91 3.51
C THR A 92 -13.37 -4.30 3.78
N ASN A 93 -12.49 -4.26 2.76
CA ASN A 93 -11.16 -3.70 2.89
C ASN A 93 -11.23 -2.17 3.01
N ARG A 94 -10.45 -1.62 3.95
CA ARG A 94 -10.32 -0.18 4.21
C ARG A 94 -8.86 0.26 4.18
N PHE A 95 -7.96 -0.58 3.64
CA PHE A 95 -6.54 -0.30 3.48
C PHE A 95 -6.12 -0.42 2.01
N PHE A 96 -5.70 0.69 1.41
CA PHE A 96 -5.46 0.82 -0.04
C PHE A 96 -4.01 1.24 -0.30
N PRO A 97 -3.07 0.30 -0.42
CA PRO A 97 -1.68 0.66 -0.62
C PRO A 97 -1.41 1.05 -2.09
N CYS A 98 -0.62 2.09 -2.33
CA CYS A 98 0.06 2.27 -3.62
C CYS A 98 1.36 1.46 -3.61
N ILE A 99 1.93 1.21 -4.78
CA ILE A 99 3.24 0.56 -4.92
C ILE A 99 4.31 1.65 -4.93
N GLY A 100 5.32 1.52 -4.07
CA GLY A 100 6.58 2.26 -4.14
C GLY A 100 7.72 1.40 -4.68
N ASP A 101 8.93 1.95 -4.75
CA ASP A 101 10.08 1.21 -5.27
C ASP A 101 10.45 0.01 -4.39
N HIS A 102 10.34 0.15 -3.06
CA HIS A 102 10.63 -0.95 -2.13
C HIS A 102 9.61 -2.10 -2.19
N ASP A 103 8.42 -1.86 -2.75
CA ASP A 103 7.42 -2.90 -3.02
C ASP A 103 7.72 -3.68 -4.33
N ILE A 104 8.62 -3.17 -5.20
CA ILE A 104 8.99 -3.81 -6.48
C ILE A 104 10.39 -4.43 -6.41
N ALA A 105 11.36 -3.65 -5.95
CA ALA A 105 12.78 -3.98 -5.87
C ALA A 105 13.32 -3.49 -4.52
N GLY A 106 14.13 -4.30 -3.84
CA GLY A 106 14.68 -3.91 -2.54
C GLY A 106 15.82 -2.92 -2.72
N GLU A 107 16.27 -2.29 -1.63
CA GLU A 107 17.44 -1.42 -1.64
C GLU A 107 18.60 -2.10 -2.36
N ILE A 108 19.00 -1.55 -3.52
CA ILE A 108 20.27 -1.59 -4.30
C ILE A 108 21.14 -2.88 -4.34
N ASP A 109 20.85 -3.94 -3.59
CA ASP A 109 21.78 -5.06 -3.36
C ASP A 109 21.09 -6.37 -2.89
N ILE A 110 19.81 -6.55 -3.18
CA ILE A 110 19.04 -7.75 -2.79
C ILE A 110 18.30 -8.31 -4.00
N ASP A 111 18.80 -9.46 -4.48
CA ASP A 111 18.31 -10.27 -5.60
C ASP A 111 18.05 -9.50 -6.92
N PRO A 112 18.93 -9.60 -7.93
CA PRO A 112 18.79 -8.88 -9.18
C PRO A 112 17.59 -9.34 -10.02
N ARG A 113 16.72 -10.23 -9.52
CA ARG A 113 15.46 -10.62 -10.15
C ARG A 113 14.40 -9.56 -9.82
N PRO A 114 14.13 -8.62 -10.73
CA PRO A 114 13.13 -7.60 -10.51
C PRO A 114 11.76 -8.28 -10.35
N GLY A 115 10.95 -7.84 -9.39
CA GLY A 115 9.60 -8.35 -9.17
C GLY A 115 9.44 -9.44 -8.12
N PHE A 116 10.51 -9.80 -7.38
CA PHE A 116 10.37 -10.68 -6.21
C PHE A 116 9.45 -10.05 -5.15
N TYR A 117 9.67 -8.79 -4.77
CA TYR A 117 8.83 -8.09 -3.79
C TYR A 117 7.44 -7.77 -4.31
N LEU A 118 7.31 -7.52 -5.61
CA LEU A 118 5.99 -7.36 -6.24
C LEU A 118 5.13 -8.62 -6.07
N ALA A 119 5.74 -9.82 -6.09
CA ALA A 119 5.01 -11.06 -5.83
C ALA A 119 4.49 -11.12 -4.39
N TYR A 120 5.29 -10.71 -3.39
CA TYR A 120 4.84 -10.61 -2.00
C TYR A 120 3.72 -9.60 -1.81
N TYR A 121 3.84 -8.43 -2.43
CA TYR A 121 2.79 -7.41 -2.42
C TYR A 121 1.46 -8.00 -2.93
N LYS A 122 1.49 -8.67 -4.10
CA LYS A 122 0.30 -9.27 -4.72
C LYS A 122 -0.23 -10.50 -3.99
N GLU A 123 0.63 -11.25 -3.32
CA GLU A 123 0.20 -12.37 -2.48
C GLU A 123 -0.50 -11.88 -1.22
N TYR A 124 0.01 -10.79 -0.64
CA TYR A 124 -0.53 -10.22 0.59
C TYR A 124 -1.84 -9.51 0.32
N PHE A 125 -1.83 -8.46 -0.48
CA PHE A 125 -2.98 -7.60 -0.71
C PHE A 125 -4.01 -8.22 -1.64
N SER A 126 -5.23 -7.71 -1.58
CA SER A 126 -6.30 -8.07 -2.52
C SER A 126 -7.01 -6.78 -2.93
N LEU A 127 -6.62 -6.25 -4.10
CA LEU A 127 -6.96 -4.91 -4.56
C LEU A 127 -7.72 -4.96 -5.88
N PRO A 128 -8.42 -3.87 -6.27
CA PRO A 128 -9.09 -3.84 -7.57
C PRO A 128 -8.11 -4.01 -8.74
N ASN A 129 -8.65 -4.48 -9.88
CA ASN A 129 -7.94 -4.59 -11.16
C ASN A 129 -6.67 -5.45 -11.09
N ASN A 130 -5.51 -4.89 -11.49
CA ASN A 130 -4.24 -5.61 -11.57
C ASN A 130 -3.35 -5.42 -10.33
N GLU A 131 -3.88 -4.69 -9.33
CA GLU A 131 -3.26 -4.36 -8.05
C GLU A 131 -2.00 -3.49 -8.14
N ARG A 132 -1.45 -3.27 -9.34
CA ARG A 132 -0.30 -2.37 -9.57
C ARG A 132 -0.73 -0.93 -9.74
N TYR A 133 -1.85 -0.73 -10.42
CA TYR A 133 -2.53 0.56 -10.51
C TYR A 133 -4.02 0.28 -10.52
N TYR A 134 -4.75 1.01 -9.70
CA TYR A 134 -6.17 0.73 -9.52
C TYR A 134 -6.92 1.98 -9.12
N THR A 135 -8.22 1.91 -9.28
CA THR A 135 -9.13 2.97 -8.85
C THR A 135 -10.17 2.38 -7.93
N PHE A 136 -10.57 3.14 -6.93
CA PHE A 136 -11.71 2.79 -6.08
C PHE A 136 -12.55 4.03 -5.80
N LEU A 137 -13.80 3.80 -5.40
CA LEU A 137 -14.72 4.86 -4.99
C LEU A 137 -14.91 4.77 -3.48
N MET A 138 -14.78 5.91 -2.81
CA MET A 138 -15.27 6.09 -1.44
C MET A 138 -16.32 7.20 -1.50
N GLY A 139 -17.58 6.83 -1.33
CA GLY A 139 -18.71 7.72 -1.63
C GLY A 139 -18.56 8.38 -3.01
N ASN A 140 -18.48 9.71 -3.03
CA ASN A 140 -18.44 10.50 -4.28
C ASN A 140 -17.01 10.84 -4.75
N ILE A 141 -15.97 10.31 -4.11
CA ILE A 141 -14.57 10.56 -4.46
C ILE A 141 -13.99 9.33 -5.14
N ARG A 142 -13.38 9.54 -6.31
CA ARG A 142 -12.58 8.53 -7.01
C ARG A 142 -11.11 8.69 -6.63
N PHE A 143 -10.57 7.65 -6.02
CA PHE A 143 -9.15 7.53 -5.77
C PHE A 143 -8.49 6.81 -6.93
N ILE A 144 -7.29 7.26 -7.29
CA ILE A 144 -6.49 6.72 -8.38
C ILE A 144 -5.11 6.40 -7.78
N CYS A 145 -4.87 5.12 -7.53
CA CYS A 145 -3.60 4.61 -7.03
C CYS A 145 -2.70 4.33 -8.22
N LEU A 146 -1.60 5.08 -8.31
CA LEU A 146 -0.60 4.94 -9.36
C LEU A 146 0.62 4.20 -8.81
N ASN A 147 1.32 3.51 -9.70
CA ASN A 147 2.65 2.99 -9.43
C ASN A 147 3.66 3.96 -10.04
N ASN A 148 4.49 4.58 -9.20
CA ASN A 148 5.50 5.55 -9.61
C ASN A 148 6.85 4.90 -9.98
N ASP A 149 7.05 3.62 -9.68
CA ASP A 149 8.28 2.91 -9.98
C ASP A 149 8.09 1.70 -10.91
N PHE A 150 9.06 1.50 -11.78
CA PHE A 150 9.14 0.36 -12.69
C PHE A 150 10.33 -0.56 -12.34
N GLY A 151 10.85 -0.47 -11.10
CA GLY A 151 11.95 -1.29 -10.59
C GLY A 151 13.31 -0.88 -11.16
N GLY A 152 13.52 0.42 -11.43
CA GLY A 152 14.80 0.94 -11.94
C GLY A 152 15.20 0.46 -13.35
N ILE A 153 14.33 -0.25 -14.07
CA ILE A 153 14.62 -0.74 -15.42
C ILE A 153 14.26 0.35 -16.43
N SER A 154 15.28 1.06 -16.94
CA SER A 154 15.18 2.07 -18.00
C SER A 154 14.57 1.56 -19.33
N THR A 155 14.29 0.26 -19.45
CA THR A 155 13.71 -0.38 -20.64
C THR A 155 12.24 -0.77 -20.51
N TRP A 156 11.58 -0.56 -19.37
CA TRP A 156 10.12 -0.68 -19.25
C TRP A 156 9.41 0.60 -19.71
N THR A 157 9.67 1.04 -20.94
CA THR A 157 9.01 2.20 -21.56
C THR A 157 7.69 1.85 -22.26
N GLY A 158 7.08 0.71 -21.93
CA GLY A 158 6.05 0.09 -22.79
C GLY A 158 4.60 0.18 -22.34
N GLU A 159 4.32 0.14 -21.04
CA GLU A 159 2.94 0.19 -20.54
C GLU A 159 2.69 1.56 -19.92
N GLY A 160 2.41 2.54 -20.78
CA GLY A 160 1.88 3.81 -20.33
C GLY A 160 0.64 3.57 -19.45
N ILE A 161 0.54 4.31 -18.35
CA ILE A 161 -0.65 4.33 -17.50
C ILE A 161 -1.82 4.87 -18.36
N GLN A 162 -2.59 3.99 -18.99
CA GLN A 162 -3.90 4.34 -19.55
C GLN A 162 -4.95 4.17 -18.46
N ILE A 163 -5.12 5.19 -17.64
CA ILE A 163 -6.29 5.28 -16.76
C ILE A 163 -7.36 6.02 -17.54
N GLN A 164 -8.32 5.26 -18.04
CA GLN A 164 -9.47 5.81 -18.73
C GLN A 164 -10.33 6.58 -17.70
N LEU A 165 -10.23 7.91 -17.70
CA LEU A 165 -11.08 8.80 -16.90
C LEU A 165 -12.53 8.88 -17.42
N SER A 166 -12.95 7.99 -18.33
CA SER A 166 -14.31 8.00 -18.86
C SER A 166 -15.29 7.38 -17.85
N GLY A 167 -15.85 8.22 -16.99
CA GLY A 167 -17.09 7.94 -16.29
C GLY A 167 -18.07 9.06 -16.64
N SER A 168 -19.14 8.73 -17.39
CA SER A 168 -20.27 9.64 -17.54
C SER A 168 -20.82 9.95 -16.15
N ARG A 169 -20.86 11.23 -15.78
CA ARG A 169 -21.78 11.69 -14.76
C ARG A 169 -23.18 11.48 -15.31
N THR A 170 -23.81 10.36 -14.97
CA THR A 170 -25.28 10.33 -14.97
C THR A 170 -25.68 10.97 -13.65
N GLU A 171 -26.02 12.26 -13.74
CA GLU A 171 -26.77 12.99 -12.71
C GLU A 171 -28.09 12.30 -12.39
#